data_AF-A0A261GI81-F1
#
_entry.id   AF-A0A261GI81-F1
#
_cell.length_a   1.000
_cell.length_b   1.000
_cell.length_c   1.000
_cell.angle_alpha   90.00
_cell.angle_beta   90.00
_cell.angle_gamma   90.00
#
_symmetry.space_group_name_H-M   'P 1'
#
loop_
_entity.id
_entity.type
_entity.pdbx_description
1 polymer ?
#
loop_
_entity_poly.entity_id
_entity_poly.type
_entity_poly.pdbx_seq_one_letter_code
_entity_poly.pdbx_strand_id
1 'polypeptide(L)'
;MRTPPVLLIAIALIGLTSSILSYADQPENSWRKPPILPVLNPMFYDSEHFLEDISVISCELENGKNSLCFKLKVKSNPVPNGPYCPETINDIGGVYPYDGATNPGLRVLKRDLFEDMEHDGYDIVDDNGNIRFVMLRPGEQPNLDPDLSYCIEVEPDNTLQLTYIIPVFPRFASKPTPMDDAMDIVGLSLIGMPINGLPPSVANGIPGAPSGLGSMPALDACGGHINEGFYHSHIFPETINQIYADHQISEIRCEEVYQKGSGDLLGYAMDGFPIYTDLPVSGNHPQNLDSCGGHFGPTIHYPFGMYHYHASLDNELNVNIPLCLTGLMAKEQLIVEQSL
;
A
#
# COMPACT_ATOMS: atom_id res chain seq x y z
N MET A 1 68.82 34.54 -49.18
CA MET A 1 67.43 34.10 -48.95
C MET A 1 67.34 33.64 -47.50
N ARG A 2 66.71 34.42 -46.62
CA ARG A 2 66.58 34.13 -45.18
C ARG A 2 65.19 33.55 -44.94
N THR A 3 65.13 32.38 -44.33
CA THR A 3 63.93 31.72 -43.83
C THR A 3 63.41 32.43 -42.57
N PRO A 4 62.08 32.52 -42.34
CA PRO A 4 61.51 33.11 -41.13
C PRO A 4 61.49 32.09 -39.97
N PRO A 5 61.35 32.55 -38.70
CA PRO A 5 61.32 31.65 -37.55
C PRO A 5 59.96 30.95 -37.42
N VAL A 6 60.01 29.67 -37.04
CA VAL A 6 58.85 28.83 -36.71
C VAL A 6 58.36 29.19 -35.30
N LEU A 7 57.10 29.61 -35.20
CA LEU A 7 56.41 29.84 -33.93
C LEU A 7 55.84 28.50 -33.43
N LEU A 8 56.37 27.97 -32.34
CA LEU A 8 55.76 26.84 -31.62
C LEU A 8 54.52 27.35 -30.87
N ILE A 9 53.34 26.93 -31.29
CA ILE A 9 52.09 27.13 -30.54
C ILE A 9 51.90 25.91 -29.64
N ALA A 10 52.05 26.09 -28.34
CA ALA A 10 51.66 25.09 -27.35
C ALA A 10 50.13 25.03 -27.26
N ILE A 11 49.53 23.94 -27.73
CA ILE A 11 48.10 23.66 -27.56
C ILE A 11 47.93 23.13 -26.12
N ALA A 12 47.35 23.94 -25.25
CA ALA A 12 46.88 23.48 -23.95
C ALA A 12 45.60 22.67 -24.16
N LEU A 13 45.68 21.34 -23.98
CA LEU A 13 44.49 20.50 -23.81
C LEU A 13 43.83 20.88 -22.47
N ILE A 14 42.73 21.60 -22.52
CA ILE A 14 41.82 21.74 -21.39
C ILE A 14 40.99 20.45 -21.35
N GLY A 15 41.33 19.56 -20.42
CA GLY A 15 40.49 18.41 -20.11
C GLY A 15 39.17 18.90 -19.52
N LEU A 16 38.07 18.72 -20.25
CA LEU A 16 36.73 18.75 -19.67
C LEU A 16 36.59 17.49 -18.81
N THR A 17 36.92 17.60 -17.53
CA THR A 17 36.49 16.63 -16.52
C THR A 17 34.99 16.82 -16.32
N SER A 18 34.20 15.90 -16.87
CA SER A 18 32.79 15.74 -16.50
C SER A 18 32.76 15.37 -15.01
N SER A 19 32.59 16.36 -14.14
CA SER A 19 32.33 16.12 -12.73
C SER A 19 30.92 15.57 -12.60
N ILE A 20 30.80 14.25 -12.63
CA ILE A 20 29.69 13.55 -11.98
C ILE A 20 29.81 13.95 -10.51
N LEU A 21 28.95 14.87 -10.06
CA LEU A 21 28.75 15.11 -8.64
C LEU A 21 28.32 13.77 -8.05
N SER A 22 29.21 13.12 -7.29
CA SER A 22 28.83 12.00 -6.47
C SER A 22 27.80 12.49 -5.47
N TYR A 23 26.64 11.84 -5.45
CA TYR A 23 25.55 12.11 -4.50
C TYR A 23 25.93 11.86 -3.03
N ALA A 24 27.18 11.45 -2.79
CA ALA A 24 27.70 10.98 -1.52
C ALA A 24 28.12 12.11 -0.56
N ASP A 25 28.09 13.39 -0.97
CA ASP A 25 28.67 14.50 -0.18
C ASP A 25 27.65 15.55 0.27
N GLN A 26 26.37 15.17 0.34
CA GLN A 26 25.34 16.01 0.96
C GLN A 26 25.53 16.01 2.49
N PRO A 27 25.54 17.18 3.17
CA PRO A 27 25.62 17.22 4.62
C PRO A 27 24.46 16.42 5.22
N GLU A 28 24.77 15.68 6.29
CA GLU A 28 23.85 14.78 7.00
C GLU A 28 22.46 15.43 7.14
N ASN A 29 21.42 14.77 6.62
CA ASN A 29 20.01 15.20 6.64
C ASN A 29 19.60 16.41 5.78
N SER A 30 20.42 16.92 4.87
CA SER A 30 19.98 17.98 3.94
C SER A 30 18.78 17.58 3.06
N TRP A 31 18.66 16.29 2.74
CA TRP A 31 17.52 15.68 2.04
C TRP A 31 16.24 15.63 2.87
N ARG A 32 16.31 15.80 4.21
CA ARG A 32 15.14 15.86 5.08
C ARG A 32 14.43 17.22 5.07
N LYS A 33 14.95 18.21 4.33
CA LYS A 33 14.27 19.49 4.15
C LYS A 33 13.01 19.27 3.33
N PRO A 34 11.89 19.94 3.66
CA PRO A 34 10.68 19.87 2.85
C PRO A 34 11.00 20.25 1.39
N PRO A 35 10.39 19.56 0.41
CA PRO A 35 10.56 19.92 -0.99
C PRO A 35 9.92 21.28 -1.27
N ILE A 36 10.47 21.97 -2.26
CA ILE A 36 10.00 23.31 -2.68
C ILE A 36 8.85 23.18 -3.71
N LEU A 37 8.75 22.02 -4.37
CA LEU A 37 7.71 21.69 -5.33
C LEU A 37 6.78 20.63 -4.77
N PRO A 38 5.50 20.59 -5.21
CA PRO A 38 4.60 19.48 -4.94
C PRO A 38 5.23 18.15 -5.33
N VAL A 39 5.12 17.15 -4.44
CA VAL A 39 5.65 15.81 -4.71
C VAL A 39 4.62 15.02 -5.52
N LEU A 40 3.41 14.88 -5.00
CA LEU A 40 2.31 14.25 -5.72
C LEU A 40 2.01 15.01 -7.01
N ASN A 41 2.01 14.28 -8.12
CA ASN A 41 1.59 14.79 -9.43
C ASN A 41 0.20 14.22 -9.78
N PRO A 42 -0.85 15.06 -9.79
CA PRO A 42 -2.21 14.62 -10.12
C PRO A 42 -2.33 13.87 -11.44
N MET A 43 -1.46 14.16 -12.42
CA MET A 43 -1.49 13.52 -13.74
C MET A 43 -1.08 12.04 -13.74
N PHE A 44 -0.55 11.52 -12.64
CA PHE A 44 -0.24 10.09 -12.52
C PHE A 44 -1.45 9.25 -12.09
N TYR A 45 -2.49 9.89 -11.55
CA TYR A 45 -3.71 9.20 -11.17
C TYR A 45 -4.60 8.92 -12.38
N ASP A 46 -5.26 7.76 -12.35
CA ASP A 46 -6.33 7.46 -13.28
C ASP A 46 -7.61 8.20 -12.86
N SER A 47 -8.01 9.17 -13.69
CA SER A 47 -9.20 9.97 -13.44
C SER A 47 -10.52 9.20 -13.45
N GLU A 48 -10.57 7.96 -13.99
CA GLU A 48 -11.81 7.17 -14.09
C GLU A 48 -12.48 6.89 -12.72
N HIS A 49 -11.67 6.76 -11.67
CA HIS A 49 -12.14 6.44 -10.32
C HIS A 49 -12.32 7.68 -9.42
N PHE A 50 -12.02 8.87 -9.94
CA PHE A 50 -12.12 10.13 -9.24
C PHE A 50 -13.46 10.82 -9.55
N LEU A 51 -14.04 11.46 -8.53
CA LEU A 51 -15.34 12.13 -8.61
C LEU A 51 -15.21 13.62 -8.95
N GLU A 52 -14.02 14.19 -8.76
CA GLU A 52 -13.67 15.56 -9.12
C GLU A 52 -12.15 15.66 -9.39
N ASP A 53 -11.72 16.76 -10.02
CA ASP A 53 -10.30 17.03 -10.20
C ASP A 53 -9.58 17.15 -8.84
N ILE A 54 -8.39 16.56 -8.74
CA ILE A 54 -7.53 16.70 -7.55
C ILE A 54 -7.24 18.19 -7.34
N SER A 55 -7.60 18.69 -6.16
CA SER A 55 -7.48 20.11 -5.81
C SER A 55 -6.58 20.31 -4.59
N VAL A 56 -6.22 21.56 -4.29
CA VAL A 56 -5.39 21.92 -3.14
C VAL A 56 -6.21 22.72 -2.14
N ILE A 57 -6.19 22.31 -0.88
CA ILE A 57 -6.89 22.95 0.24
C ILE A 57 -5.91 23.31 1.36
N SER A 58 -6.32 24.21 2.25
CA SER A 58 -5.64 24.39 3.54
C SER A 58 -5.98 23.25 4.49
N CYS A 59 -4.98 22.75 5.21
CA CYS A 59 -5.12 21.65 6.17
C CYS A 59 -4.22 21.88 7.39
N GLU A 60 -4.50 21.15 8.48
CA GLU A 60 -3.61 21.03 9.64
C GLU A 60 -2.90 19.67 9.57
N LEU A 61 -1.58 19.65 9.78
CA LEU A 61 -0.82 18.40 9.93
C LEU A 61 -0.94 17.89 11.38
N GLU A 62 -0.61 16.62 11.62
CA GLU A 62 -0.72 15.99 12.95
C GLU A 62 0.06 16.71 14.08
N ASN A 63 1.09 17.48 13.73
CA ASN A 63 1.83 18.31 14.69
C ASN A 63 1.21 19.70 14.95
N GLY A 64 -0.01 19.94 14.49
CA GLY A 64 -0.75 21.20 14.67
C GLY A 64 -0.31 22.33 13.74
N LYS A 65 0.59 22.09 12.77
CA LYS A 65 1.02 23.12 11.83
C LYS A 65 0.10 23.17 10.61
N ASN A 66 -0.25 24.39 10.21
CA ASN A 66 -0.94 24.63 8.95
C ASN A 66 -0.05 24.26 7.75
N SER A 67 -0.68 23.69 6.72
CA SER A 67 -0.06 23.31 5.45
C SER A 67 -1.05 23.45 4.30
N LEU A 68 -0.60 23.10 3.09
CA LEU A 68 -1.44 22.80 1.95
C LEU A 68 -1.49 21.29 1.76
N CYS A 69 -2.68 20.78 1.46
CA CYS A 69 -2.90 19.36 1.16
C CYS A 69 -3.65 19.21 -0.15
N PHE A 70 -3.36 18.14 -0.87
CA PHE A 70 -4.20 17.64 -1.95
C PHE A 70 -5.49 17.06 -1.37
N LYS A 71 -6.60 17.32 -2.04
CA LYS A 71 -7.91 16.73 -1.80
C LYS A 71 -8.20 15.79 -2.97
N LEU A 72 -8.32 14.50 -2.67
CA LEU A 72 -8.54 13.43 -3.65
C LEU A 72 -9.89 12.78 -3.34
N LYS A 73 -10.91 13.04 -4.17
CA LYS A 73 -12.26 12.49 -3.96
C LYS A 73 -12.53 11.34 -4.92
N VAL A 74 -12.78 10.15 -4.39
CA VAL A 74 -12.88 8.88 -5.14
C VAL A 74 -14.18 8.14 -4.84
N LYS A 75 -14.54 7.21 -5.74
CA LYS A 75 -15.64 6.25 -5.55
C LYS A 75 -15.31 5.28 -4.41
N SER A 76 -16.32 4.84 -3.65
CA SER A 76 -16.13 3.86 -2.56
C SER A 76 -15.69 2.47 -3.02
N ASN A 77 -16.16 2.02 -4.17
CA ASN A 77 -15.85 0.70 -4.73
C ASN A 77 -15.44 0.88 -6.20
N PRO A 78 -14.17 1.24 -6.47
CA PRO A 78 -13.74 1.70 -7.80
C PRO A 78 -13.59 0.57 -8.82
N VAL A 79 -13.38 -0.66 -8.38
CA VAL A 79 -13.13 -1.84 -9.22
C VAL A 79 -14.08 -2.98 -8.84
N PRO A 80 -14.40 -3.91 -9.76
CA PRO A 80 -15.00 -5.19 -9.39
C PRO A 80 -14.13 -5.89 -8.34
N ASN A 81 -14.75 -6.62 -7.43
CA ASN A 81 -14.08 -7.23 -6.31
C ASN A 81 -14.71 -8.58 -5.95
N GLY A 82 -14.00 -9.35 -5.13
CA GLY A 82 -14.34 -10.75 -4.86
C GLY A 82 -13.86 -11.71 -5.97
N PRO A 83 -14.13 -13.03 -5.82
CA PRO A 83 -14.79 -13.65 -4.67
C PRO A 83 -13.94 -13.56 -3.40
N TYR A 84 -14.61 -13.54 -2.24
CA TYR A 84 -13.97 -13.48 -0.92
C TYR A 84 -14.08 -14.85 -0.22
N CYS A 85 -15.20 -15.12 0.46
CA CYS A 85 -15.40 -16.36 1.19
C CYS A 85 -15.90 -17.48 0.26
N PRO A 86 -15.27 -18.67 0.29
CA PRO A 86 -15.83 -19.85 -0.36
C PRO A 86 -17.04 -20.39 0.41
N GLU A 87 -17.99 -21.02 -0.28
CA GLU A 87 -19.17 -21.64 0.36
C GLU A 87 -18.79 -22.89 1.16
N THR A 88 -17.90 -23.73 0.60
CA THR A 88 -17.46 -24.98 1.22
C THR A 88 -15.94 -25.13 1.18
N ILE A 89 -15.42 -26.09 1.95
CA ILE A 89 -13.99 -26.44 1.90
C ILE A 89 -13.52 -26.93 0.51
N ASN A 90 -14.44 -27.24 -0.42
CA ASN A 90 -14.09 -27.67 -1.77
C ASN A 90 -13.93 -26.51 -2.75
N ASP A 91 -14.41 -25.33 -2.37
CA ASP A 91 -14.39 -24.15 -3.21
C ASP A 91 -13.11 -23.35 -2.96
N ILE A 92 -12.84 -22.41 -3.86
CA ILE A 92 -11.71 -21.49 -3.78
C ILE A 92 -12.29 -20.09 -3.61
N GLY A 93 -11.95 -19.45 -2.51
CA GLY A 93 -12.20 -18.03 -2.26
C GLY A 93 -11.00 -17.18 -2.68
N GLY A 94 -10.84 -16.04 -2.02
CA GLY A 94 -9.69 -15.18 -2.22
C GLY A 94 -8.46 -15.64 -1.43
N VAL A 95 -7.83 -14.70 -0.70
CA VAL A 95 -6.56 -14.94 0.00
C VAL A 95 -6.60 -14.36 1.41
N TYR A 96 -5.72 -14.85 2.29
CA TYR A 96 -5.44 -14.17 3.56
C TYR A 96 -4.01 -14.42 4.03
N PRO A 97 -3.32 -13.44 4.65
CA PRO A 97 -2.09 -13.68 5.37
C PRO A 97 -2.39 -14.36 6.71
N TYR A 98 -2.36 -15.68 6.72
CA TYR A 98 -2.64 -16.50 7.89
C TYR A 98 -1.46 -16.50 8.86
N ASP A 99 -1.72 -16.17 10.12
CA ASP A 99 -0.72 -16.10 11.19
C ASP A 99 -0.91 -17.14 12.30
N GLY A 100 -1.73 -18.16 12.04
CA GLY A 100 -1.90 -19.30 12.94
C GLY A 100 -0.67 -20.21 13.02
N ALA A 101 -0.74 -21.22 13.88
CA ALA A 101 0.40 -22.06 14.21
C ALA A 101 0.79 -23.03 13.09
N THR A 102 -0.19 -23.51 12.30
CA THR A 102 0.02 -24.51 11.25
C THR A 102 0.13 -23.84 9.87
N ASN A 103 1.32 -23.92 9.27
CA ASN A 103 1.60 -23.40 7.92
C ASN A 103 1.23 -21.90 7.70
N PRO A 104 1.74 -20.97 8.53
CA PRO A 104 1.47 -19.54 8.36
C PRO A 104 2.03 -18.98 7.04
N GLY A 105 1.51 -17.82 6.65
CA GLY A 105 1.89 -17.06 5.46
C GLY A 105 0.68 -16.65 4.62
N LEU A 106 0.94 -16.07 3.45
CA LEU A 106 -0.11 -15.77 2.48
C LEU A 106 -0.70 -17.08 1.92
N ARG A 107 -1.99 -17.32 2.15
CA ARG A 107 -2.67 -18.57 1.81
C ARG A 107 -3.98 -18.30 1.06
N VAL A 108 -4.24 -19.12 0.04
CA VAL A 108 -5.54 -19.14 -0.64
C VAL A 108 -6.61 -19.67 0.32
N LEU A 109 -7.79 -19.06 0.31
CA LEU A 109 -8.97 -19.53 1.04
C LEU A 109 -9.52 -20.79 0.36
N LYS A 110 -8.92 -21.94 0.67
CA LYS A 110 -9.27 -23.27 0.15
C LYS A 110 -9.10 -24.32 1.23
N ARG A 111 -9.49 -25.56 0.95
CA ARG A 111 -9.39 -26.71 1.85
C ARG A 111 -8.17 -26.71 2.77
N ASP A 112 -6.98 -26.64 2.17
CA ASP A 112 -5.71 -26.79 2.89
C ASP A 112 -5.56 -25.76 4.02
N LEU A 113 -6.02 -24.52 3.81
CA LEU A 113 -6.02 -23.50 4.86
C LEU A 113 -7.06 -23.81 5.94
N PHE A 114 -8.29 -24.14 5.56
CA PHE A 114 -9.35 -24.40 6.53
C PHE A 114 -9.08 -25.64 7.39
N GLU A 115 -8.45 -26.68 6.82
CA GLU A 115 -7.98 -27.84 7.59
C GLU A 115 -6.86 -27.47 8.58
N ASP A 116 -5.93 -26.58 8.18
CA ASP A 116 -4.89 -26.05 9.08
C ASP A 116 -5.51 -25.20 10.21
N MET A 117 -6.54 -24.41 9.92
CA MET A 117 -7.27 -23.60 10.90
C MET A 117 -8.03 -24.45 11.93
N GLU A 118 -8.76 -25.46 11.47
CA GLU A 118 -9.44 -26.42 12.36
C GLU A 118 -8.43 -27.15 13.26
N HIS A 119 -7.26 -27.49 12.71
CA HIS A 119 -6.17 -28.10 13.48
C HIS A 119 -5.60 -27.15 14.55
N ASP A 120 -5.52 -25.86 14.25
CA ASP A 120 -5.12 -24.82 15.20
C ASP A 120 -6.21 -24.48 16.23
N GLY A 121 -7.40 -25.08 16.09
CA GLY A 121 -8.52 -24.95 17.03
C GLY A 121 -9.50 -23.84 16.69
N TYR A 122 -9.49 -23.35 15.45
CA TYR A 122 -10.45 -22.37 14.94
C TYR A 122 -11.62 -23.10 14.29
N ASP A 123 -12.80 -23.05 14.93
CA ASP A 123 -14.04 -23.68 14.46
C ASP A 123 -14.67 -22.83 13.33
N ILE A 124 -14.10 -22.94 12.13
CA ILE A 124 -14.49 -22.22 10.90
C ILE A 124 -15.23 -23.12 9.90
N VAL A 125 -15.14 -24.44 10.04
CA VAL A 125 -15.81 -25.42 9.16
C VAL A 125 -16.94 -26.11 9.93
N ASP A 126 -18.15 -26.14 9.35
CA ASP A 126 -19.27 -26.86 9.98
C ASP A 126 -19.22 -28.39 9.73
N ASP A 127 -20.09 -29.14 10.41
CA ASP A 127 -20.17 -30.61 10.31
C ASP A 127 -20.43 -31.13 8.88
N ASN A 128 -20.91 -30.29 7.97
CA ASN A 128 -21.18 -30.64 6.57
C ASN A 128 -20.04 -30.23 5.62
N GLY A 129 -18.98 -29.59 6.14
CA GLY A 129 -17.88 -29.06 5.34
C GLY A 129 -18.17 -27.70 4.70
N ASN A 130 -19.20 -26.99 5.15
CA ASN A 130 -19.41 -25.59 4.75
C ASN A 130 -18.48 -24.68 5.56
N ILE A 131 -18.05 -23.59 4.94
CA ILE A 131 -17.34 -22.53 5.67
C ILE A 131 -18.38 -21.73 6.45
N ARG A 132 -18.10 -21.45 7.72
CA ARG A 132 -18.90 -20.56 8.54
C ARG A 132 -18.78 -19.14 8.02
N PHE A 133 -19.67 -18.81 7.11
CA PHE A 133 -19.73 -17.53 6.43
C PHE A 133 -20.65 -16.56 7.17
N VAL A 134 -20.26 -15.29 7.24
CA VAL A 134 -21.16 -14.20 7.58
C VAL A 134 -21.03 -13.02 6.61
N MET A 135 -22.18 -12.53 6.15
CA MET A 135 -22.31 -11.23 5.51
C MET A 135 -22.75 -10.20 6.55
N LEU A 136 -21.89 -9.22 6.85
CA LEU A 136 -22.19 -8.11 7.73
C LEU A 136 -22.78 -6.93 6.96
N ARG A 137 -23.51 -6.08 7.67
CA ARG A 137 -24.01 -4.80 7.16
C ARG A 137 -23.38 -3.64 7.90
N PRO A 138 -22.83 -2.63 7.19
CA PRO A 138 -22.31 -1.44 7.84
C PRO A 138 -23.35 -0.78 8.74
N GLY A 139 -22.98 -0.49 9.99
CA GLY A 139 -23.86 0.15 10.97
C GLY A 139 -24.84 -0.77 11.70
N GLU A 140 -24.90 -2.06 11.35
CA GLU A 140 -25.65 -3.06 12.11
C GLU A 140 -24.72 -3.80 13.09
N GLN A 141 -25.23 -4.12 14.28
CA GLN A 141 -24.49 -4.93 15.24
C GLN A 141 -24.51 -6.40 14.80
N PRO A 142 -23.35 -7.05 14.61
CA PRO A 142 -23.32 -8.46 14.23
C PRO A 142 -23.93 -9.34 15.32
N ASN A 143 -24.71 -10.35 14.92
CA ASN A 143 -25.15 -11.42 15.81
C ASN A 143 -24.34 -12.69 15.52
N LEU A 144 -23.12 -12.71 16.03
CA LEU A 144 -22.17 -13.81 15.88
C LEU A 144 -22.07 -14.61 17.18
N ASP A 145 -21.85 -15.92 17.05
CA ASP A 145 -21.46 -16.75 18.19
C ASP A 145 -19.97 -16.48 18.51
N PRO A 146 -19.64 -15.96 19.70
CA PRO A 146 -18.27 -15.60 20.06
C PRO A 146 -17.34 -16.82 20.20
N ASP A 147 -17.88 -18.03 20.28
CA ASP A 147 -17.09 -19.27 20.37
C ASP A 147 -16.75 -19.84 18.98
N LEU A 148 -17.30 -19.28 17.90
CA LEU A 148 -17.08 -19.73 16.52
C LEU A 148 -16.17 -18.78 15.74
N SER A 149 -15.48 -19.34 14.75
CA SER A 149 -14.68 -18.61 13.78
C SER A 149 -15.48 -18.39 12.50
N TYR A 150 -15.32 -17.23 11.86
CA TYR A 150 -16.07 -16.89 10.64
C TYR A 150 -15.16 -16.39 9.52
N CYS A 151 -15.50 -16.79 8.30
CA CYS A 151 -15.13 -16.05 7.10
C CYS A 151 -16.11 -14.89 6.93
N ILE A 152 -15.60 -13.66 6.95
CA ILE A 152 -16.40 -12.44 7.05
C ILE A 152 -16.35 -11.68 5.72
N GLU A 153 -17.52 -11.29 5.22
CA GLU A 153 -17.72 -10.29 4.18
C GLU A 153 -18.61 -9.15 4.70
N VAL A 154 -18.54 -7.99 4.05
CA VAL A 154 -19.42 -6.85 4.37
C VAL A 154 -20.09 -6.31 3.11
N GLU A 155 -21.39 -5.97 3.23
CA GLU A 155 -22.16 -5.43 2.10
C GLU A 155 -21.58 -4.08 1.61
N PRO A 156 -21.44 -3.88 0.28
CA PRO A 156 -20.99 -2.61 -0.27
C PRO A 156 -22.04 -1.50 -0.14
N ASP A 157 -21.59 -0.29 0.16
CA ASP A 157 -22.32 0.96 0.00
C ASP A 157 -21.69 1.80 -1.12
N ASN A 158 -22.26 1.63 -2.32
CA ASN A 158 -21.84 2.37 -3.52
C ASN A 158 -22.30 3.84 -3.53
N THR A 159 -23.03 4.29 -2.50
CA THR A 159 -23.39 5.70 -2.34
C THR A 159 -22.29 6.48 -1.63
N LEU A 160 -21.35 5.80 -0.97
CA LEU A 160 -20.25 6.47 -0.27
C LEU A 160 -19.27 7.12 -1.26
N GLN A 161 -18.76 8.27 -0.84
CA GLN A 161 -17.71 9.05 -1.51
C GLN A 161 -16.60 9.29 -0.50
N LEU A 162 -15.36 8.97 -0.88
CA LEU A 162 -14.20 9.04 0.00
C LEU A 162 -13.34 10.22 -0.40
N THR A 163 -12.98 11.08 0.54
CA THR A 163 -12.05 12.19 0.31
C THR A 163 -10.78 11.97 1.13
N TYR A 164 -9.67 11.72 0.44
CA TYR A 164 -8.35 11.61 1.04
C TYR A 164 -7.63 12.95 1.03
N ILE A 165 -6.93 13.25 2.11
CA ILE A 165 -6.18 14.50 2.30
C ILE A 165 -4.70 14.18 2.49
N ILE A 166 -3.87 14.57 1.50
CA ILE A 166 -2.43 14.23 1.46
C ILE A 166 -1.59 15.52 1.41
N PRO A 167 -0.55 15.70 2.25
CA PRO A 167 0.29 16.90 2.22
C PRO A 167 0.92 17.19 0.85
N VAL A 168 0.83 18.45 0.39
CA VAL A 168 1.47 18.88 -0.88
C VAL A 168 3.00 18.84 -0.78
N PHE A 169 3.51 19.20 0.40
CA PHE A 169 4.94 19.28 0.70
C PHE A 169 5.26 18.35 1.88
N PRO A 170 5.61 17.08 1.62
CA PRO A 170 5.95 16.10 2.65
C PRO A 170 7.03 16.62 3.59
N ARG A 171 6.89 16.28 4.87
CA ARG A 171 7.83 16.70 5.92
C ARG A 171 8.07 15.53 6.86
N PHE A 172 9.32 15.26 7.20
CA PHE A 172 9.65 14.24 8.18
C PHE A 172 9.02 14.54 9.54
N ALA A 173 8.39 13.53 10.13
CA ALA A 173 7.97 13.52 11.51
C ALA A 173 9.18 13.31 12.43
N SER A 174 9.00 13.58 13.72
CA SER A 174 10.01 13.28 14.75
C SER A 174 10.12 11.78 15.04
N LYS A 175 9.04 11.03 14.81
CA LYS A 175 8.95 9.59 14.97
C LYS A 175 8.09 9.05 13.81
N PRO A 176 8.46 7.93 13.18
CA PRO A 176 7.60 7.27 12.20
C PRO A 176 6.31 6.75 12.82
N THR A 177 5.25 6.68 12.01
CA THR A 177 3.97 6.04 12.32
C THR A 177 4.01 4.59 11.81
N PRO A 178 3.95 3.56 12.68
CA PRO A 178 3.82 2.16 12.27
C PRO A 178 2.56 1.94 11.40
N MET A 179 2.61 1.00 10.45
CA MET A 179 1.47 0.61 9.60
C MET A 179 1.03 -0.85 9.91
N ASP A 180 1.12 -1.25 11.18
CA ASP A 180 0.75 -2.57 11.69
C ASP A 180 -0.73 -2.66 12.12
N ASP A 181 -1.46 -1.53 12.16
CA ASP A 181 -2.91 -1.49 12.42
C ASP A 181 -3.71 -1.46 11.10
N ALA A 182 -4.72 -2.32 10.98
CA ALA A 182 -5.61 -2.41 9.83
C ALA A 182 -6.39 -1.11 9.55
N MET A 183 -6.52 -0.23 10.55
CA MET A 183 -7.21 1.06 10.43
C MET A 183 -6.30 2.18 9.94
N ASP A 184 -4.99 2.01 10.02
CA ASP A 184 -4.05 2.99 9.50
C ASP A 184 -4.05 2.97 7.96
N ILE A 185 -4.10 4.16 7.35
CA ILE A 185 -4.10 4.30 5.90
C ILE A 185 -2.66 4.55 5.45
N VAL A 186 -2.06 3.57 4.79
CA VAL A 186 -0.72 3.67 4.23
C VAL A 186 -0.69 4.75 3.15
N GLY A 187 -1.66 4.71 2.22
CA GLY A 187 -1.70 5.61 1.08
C GLY A 187 -2.83 5.35 0.12
N LEU A 188 -2.76 6.04 -1.02
CA LEU A 188 -3.72 5.91 -2.11
C LEU A 188 -2.99 5.46 -3.37
N SER A 189 -3.43 4.34 -3.96
CA SER A 189 -2.90 3.85 -5.22
C SER A 189 -3.28 4.78 -6.38
N LEU A 190 -2.59 4.66 -7.52
CA LEU A 190 -2.85 5.53 -8.68
C LEU A 190 -4.25 5.37 -9.29
N ILE A 191 -5.00 4.32 -8.95
CA ILE A 191 -6.41 4.15 -9.34
C ILE A 191 -7.38 4.63 -8.25
N GLY A 192 -6.90 5.37 -7.26
CA GLY A 192 -7.74 5.93 -6.19
C GLY A 192 -8.20 4.91 -5.16
N MET A 193 -7.52 3.75 -5.08
CA MET A 193 -7.82 2.72 -4.10
C MET A 193 -7.02 2.94 -2.81
N PRO A 194 -7.66 2.94 -1.63
CA PRO A 194 -6.93 3.02 -0.37
C PRO A 194 -6.18 1.73 -0.08
N ILE A 195 -4.94 1.90 0.36
CA ILE A 195 -4.12 0.84 0.93
C ILE A 195 -4.01 1.10 2.43
N ASN A 196 -4.48 0.16 3.23
CA ASN A 196 -4.42 0.20 4.68
C ASN A 196 -3.20 -0.59 5.18
N GLY A 197 -2.96 -0.51 6.50
CA GLY A 197 -1.95 -1.29 7.21
C GLY A 197 -2.22 -2.79 7.16
N LEU A 198 -1.49 -3.56 7.98
CA LEU A 198 -1.64 -5.02 8.00
C LEU A 198 -3.08 -5.44 8.32
N PRO A 199 -3.64 -6.46 7.64
CA PRO A 199 -4.99 -6.92 7.95
C PRO A 199 -5.02 -7.56 9.35
N PRO A 200 -6.20 -7.65 9.99
CA PRO A 200 -6.31 -8.20 11.33
C PRO A 200 -5.72 -9.62 11.46
N SER A 201 -5.05 -9.87 12.58
CA SER A 201 -4.54 -11.20 12.93
C SER A 201 -5.69 -12.21 13.07
N VAL A 202 -5.54 -13.37 12.43
CA VAL A 202 -6.47 -14.50 12.60
C VAL A 202 -6.28 -15.11 13.99
N ALA A 203 -5.02 -15.27 14.40
CA ALA A 203 -4.66 -15.93 15.66
C ALA A 203 -4.96 -15.08 16.91
N ASN A 204 -4.82 -13.76 16.84
CA ASN A 204 -5.09 -12.84 17.93
C ASN A 204 -6.51 -12.25 17.90
N GLY A 205 -7.26 -12.55 16.84
CA GLY A 205 -8.63 -12.09 16.62
C GLY A 205 -8.70 -10.65 16.12
N ILE A 206 -9.89 -10.29 15.62
CA ILE A 206 -10.17 -8.96 15.09
C ILE A 206 -10.50 -8.03 16.26
N PRO A 207 -9.74 -6.93 16.48
CA PRO A 207 -10.00 -6.01 17.57
C PRO A 207 -11.43 -5.46 17.56
N GLY A 208 -12.17 -5.71 18.64
CA GLY A 208 -13.54 -5.22 18.80
C GLY A 208 -14.63 -5.98 18.04
N ALA A 209 -14.29 -7.03 17.28
CA ALA A 209 -15.28 -7.88 16.63
C ALA A 209 -15.93 -8.85 17.64
N PRO A 210 -17.25 -9.11 17.55
CA PRO A 210 -17.96 -10.03 18.43
C PRO A 210 -17.82 -11.50 17.96
N SER A 211 -16.64 -11.90 17.50
CA SER A 211 -16.37 -13.24 16.96
C SER A 211 -15.23 -13.93 17.70
N GLY A 212 -15.15 -15.26 17.58
CA GLY A 212 -14.03 -16.03 18.11
C GLY A 212 -12.71 -15.73 17.39
N LEU A 213 -11.61 -16.17 17.99
CA LEU A 213 -10.32 -16.29 17.30
C LEU A 213 -10.48 -17.16 16.05
N GLY A 214 -9.63 -16.99 15.05
CA GLY A 214 -9.78 -17.70 13.79
C GLY A 214 -10.71 -17.02 12.79
N SER A 215 -11.42 -15.97 13.19
CA SER A 215 -12.24 -15.19 12.25
C SER A 215 -11.37 -14.28 11.40
N MET A 216 -11.71 -14.14 10.12
CA MET A 216 -10.97 -13.28 9.19
C MET A 216 -11.91 -12.52 8.25
N PRO A 217 -11.67 -11.21 8.02
CA PRO A 217 -12.28 -10.48 6.91
C PRO A 217 -11.64 -10.93 5.59
N ALA A 218 -12.32 -11.78 4.83
CA ALA A 218 -11.71 -12.40 3.67
C ALA A 218 -11.30 -11.36 2.62
N LEU A 219 -10.04 -11.44 2.17
CA LEU A 219 -9.55 -10.62 1.07
C LEU A 219 -9.84 -11.33 -0.26
N ASP A 220 -10.13 -10.58 -1.31
CA ASP A 220 -10.23 -11.14 -2.66
C ASP A 220 -8.85 -11.44 -3.25
N ALA A 221 -8.82 -11.88 -4.51
CA ALA A 221 -7.57 -12.19 -5.22
C ALA A 221 -6.70 -10.95 -5.50
N CYS A 222 -7.20 -9.74 -5.28
CA CYS A 222 -6.45 -8.49 -5.36
C CYS A 222 -5.96 -8.02 -3.97
N GLY A 223 -6.32 -8.71 -2.88
CA GLY A 223 -5.81 -8.48 -1.54
C GLY A 223 -6.57 -7.42 -0.74
N GLY A 224 -7.79 -7.09 -1.16
CA GLY A 224 -8.67 -6.17 -0.44
C GLY A 224 -10.06 -6.73 -0.19
N HIS A 225 -10.85 -5.96 0.54
CA HIS A 225 -12.18 -6.32 0.99
C HIS A 225 -13.01 -5.06 1.29
N ILE A 226 -14.30 -5.25 1.54
CA ILE A 226 -15.20 -4.20 1.99
C ILE A 226 -15.34 -4.31 3.51
N ASN A 227 -15.26 -3.18 4.22
CA ASN A 227 -15.57 -3.14 5.65
C ASN A 227 -16.60 -2.05 6.00
N GLU A 228 -16.25 -0.77 5.93
CA GLU A 228 -17.18 0.33 6.26
C GLU A 228 -18.11 0.70 5.08
N GLY A 229 -18.49 -0.30 4.26
CA GLY A 229 -19.27 -0.12 3.02
C GLY A 229 -18.42 0.29 1.80
N PHE A 230 -17.12 0.50 1.97
CA PHE A 230 -16.20 0.79 0.87
C PHE A 230 -15.02 -0.19 0.86
N TYR A 231 -14.48 -0.39 -0.34
CA TYR A 231 -13.39 -1.32 -0.60
C TYR A 231 -12.05 -0.68 -0.24
N HIS A 232 -11.23 -1.40 0.52
CA HIS A 232 -9.83 -1.07 0.74
C HIS A 232 -8.97 -2.31 0.65
N SER A 233 -7.69 -2.10 0.34
CA SER A 233 -6.72 -3.20 0.21
C SER A 233 -5.73 -3.19 1.35
N HIS A 234 -5.25 -4.37 1.74
CA HIS A 234 -4.13 -4.54 2.67
C HIS A 234 -2.84 -4.95 1.97
N ILE A 235 -2.92 -5.11 0.65
CA ILE A 235 -1.85 -5.53 -0.25
C ILE A 235 -1.97 -4.63 -1.48
N PHE A 236 -0.88 -4.06 -2.00
CA PHE A 236 -0.96 -3.34 -3.27
C PHE A 236 -1.34 -4.32 -4.40
N PRO A 237 -2.54 -4.20 -4.97
CA PRO A 237 -3.02 -5.13 -6.00
C PRO A 237 -2.18 -5.08 -7.27
N GLU A 238 -1.50 -3.96 -7.53
CA GLU A 238 -0.64 -3.76 -8.69
C GLU A 238 0.59 -4.69 -8.72
N THR A 239 1.00 -5.31 -7.59
CA THR A 239 2.11 -6.27 -7.60
C THR A 239 1.78 -7.61 -6.94
N ILE A 240 0.54 -7.83 -6.51
CA ILE A 240 0.16 -9.05 -5.78
C ILE A 240 0.38 -10.33 -6.58
N ASN A 241 0.22 -10.28 -7.91
CA ASN A 241 0.44 -11.48 -8.73
C ASN A 241 1.90 -11.93 -8.77
N GLN A 242 2.86 -11.02 -8.55
CA GLN A 242 4.25 -11.40 -8.39
C GLN A 242 4.45 -12.14 -7.05
N ILE A 243 3.81 -11.66 -5.99
CA ILE A 243 3.82 -12.32 -4.68
C ILE A 243 3.23 -13.73 -4.81
N TYR A 244 2.10 -13.88 -5.50
CA TYR A 244 1.52 -15.20 -5.76
C TYR A 244 2.50 -16.13 -6.48
N ALA A 245 3.19 -15.64 -7.51
CA ALA A 245 4.20 -16.42 -8.21
C ALA A 245 5.36 -16.86 -7.28
N ASP A 246 5.85 -15.95 -6.42
CA ASP A 246 6.93 -16.22 -5.48
C ASP A 246 6.51 -17.22 -4.38
N HIS A 247 5.24 -17.19 -3.99
CA HIS A 247 4.61 -18.11 -3.03
C HIS A 247 4.05 -19.38 -3.70
N GLN A 248 4.24 -19.57 -5.01
CA GLN A 248 3.72 -20.71 -5.78
C GLN A 248 2.19 -20.87 -5.74
N ILE A 249 1.48 -19.76 -5.54
CA ILE A 249 0.02 -19.67 -5.63
C ILE A 249 -0.36 -19.51 -7.10
N SER A 250 -1.23 -20.38 -7.60
CA SER A 250 -1.65 -20.40 -9.02
C SER A 250 -3.15 -20.54 -9.22
N GLU A 251 -3.89 -20.80 -8.14
CA GLU A 251 -5.33 -21.01 -8.11
C GLU A 251 -6.12 -19.71 -8.27
N ILE A 252 -5.51 -18.59 -7.92
CA ILE A 252 -6.11 -17.26 -7.95
C ILE A 252 -5.16 -16.25 -8.60
N ARG A 253 -5.72 -15.14 -9.07
CA ARG A 253 -5.00 -14.04 -9.69
C ARG A 253 -5.80 -12.75 -9.57
N CYS A 254 -5.14 -11.63 -9.30
CA CYS A 254 -5.75 -10.32 -9.43
C CYS A 254 -5.85 -9.96 -10.93
N GLU A 255 -7.07 -9.93 -11.46
CA GLU A 255 -7.34 -9.60 -12.86
C GLU A 255 -7.89 -8.19 -13.05
N GLU A 256 -8.49 -7.62 -11.99
CA GLU A 256 -9.19 -6.34 -12.02
C GLU A 256 -8.25 -5.13 -11.98
N VAL A 257 -6.98 -5.34 -11.61
CA VAL A 257 -5.97 -4.27 -11.52
C VAL A 257 -4.77 -4.57 -12.40
N TYR A 258 -4.37 -3.58 -13.20
CA TYR A 258 -3.20 -3.66 -14.06
C TYR A 258 -1.91 -3.82 -13.24
N GLN A 259 -1.15 -4.87 -13.53
CA GLN A 259 0.07 -5.19 -12.81
C GLN A 259 1.24 -4.28 -13.21
N LYS A 260 1.98 -3.79 -12.20
CA LYS A 260 3.14 -2.92 -12.33
C LYS A 260 4.44 -3.71 -12.25
N GLY A 261 5.46 -3.19 -12.94
CA GLY A 261 6.81 -3.77 -13.00
C GLY A 261 7.81 -3.04 -12.11
N SER A 262 9.06 -3.50 -12.14
CA SER A 262 10.12 -2.95 -11.29
C SER A 262 10.37 -1.46 -11.53
N GLY A 263 10.34 -0.67 -10.46
CA GLY A 263 10.55 0.77 -10.46
C GLY A 263 9.33 1.60 -10.83
N ASP A 264 8.17 0.96 -11.00
CA ASP A 264 6.92 1.66 -11.24
C ASP A 264 6.39 2.31 -9.96
N LEU A 265 5.73 3.47 -10.13
CA LEU A 265 5.02 4.15 -9.06
C LEU A 265 3.69 3.43 -8.81
N LEU A 266 3.44 3.09 -7.55
CA LEU A 266 2.22 2.43 -7.10
C LEU A 266 1.19 3.43 -6.59
N GLY A 267 1.66 4.48 -5.93
CA GLY A 267 0.80 5.50 -5.33
C GLY A 267 1.57 6.49 -4.48
N TYR A 268 0.85 7.19 -3.62
CA TYR A 268 1.41 8.12 -2.66
C TYR A 268 0.95 7.76 -1.26
N ALA A 269 1.88 7.76 -0.32
CA ALA A 269 1.61 7.59 1.09
C ALA A 269 0.79 8.76 1.64
N MET A 270 0.09 8.55 2.76
CA MET A 270 -0.69 9.60 3.42
C MET A 270 0.16 10.77 3.95
N ASP A 271 1.47 10.58 4.10
CA ASP A 271 2.43 11.64 4.41
C ASP A 271 2.95 12.41 3.17
N GLY A 272 2.50 12.00 1.98
CA GLY A 272 2.75 12.59 0.68
C GLY A 272 4.03 12.13 -0.03
N PHE A 273 4.81 11.20 0.54
CA PHE A 273 5.92 10.60 -0.18
C PHE A 273 5.45 9.52 -1.17
N PRO A 274 6.15 9.32 -2.30
CA PRO A 274 5.77 8.30 -3.28
C PRO A 274 6.04 6.87 -2.75
N ILE A 275 5.24 5.91 -3.20
CA ILE A 275 5.44 4.47 -2.95
C ILE A 275 5.69 3.78 -4.29
N TYR A 276 6.81 3.06 -4.38
CA TYR A 276 7.22 2.29 -5.55
C TYR A 276 7.12 0.79 -5.29
N THR A 277 7.16 0.00 -6.36
CA THR A 277 7.33 -1.46 -6.26
C THR A 277 8.60 -1.83 -5.48
N ASP A 278 8.62 -3.01 -4.87
CA ASP A 278 9.78 -3.52 -4.10
C ASP A 278 11.10 -3.42 -4.89
N LEU A 279 11.12 -3.94 -6.11
CA LEU A 279 12.30 -3.88 -6.96
C LEU A 279 12.36 -2.52 -7.70
N PRO A 280 13.53 -1.84 -7.69
CA PRO A 280 13.77 -0.68 -8.52
C PRO A 280 14.02 -1.09 -9.98
N VAL A 281 14.07 -0.12 -10.89
CA VAL A 281 14.29 -0.32 -12.35
C VAL A 281 15.52 -1.18 -12.66
N SER A 282 16.54 -1.18 -11.79
CA SER A 282 17.76 -1.97 -11.95
C SER A 282 17.57 -3.47 -11.69
N GLY A 283 16.43 -3.89 -11.11
CA GLY A 283 16.09 -5.28 -10.82
C GLY A 283 16.77 -5.89 -9.58
N ASN A 284 17.61 -5.13 -8.86
CA ASN A 284 18.21 -5.57 -7.60
C ASN A 284 17.47 -4.93 -6.42
N HIS A 285 17.24 -5.68 -5.33
CA HIS A 285 16.60 -5.11 -4.13
C HIS A 285 17.25 -3.77 -3.72
N PRO A 286 16.43 -2.76 -3.37
CA PRO A 286 16.93 -1.45 -2.97
C PRO A 286 17.95 -1.59 -1.83
N GLN A 287 19.05 -0.87 -1.95
CA GLN A 287 20.07 -0.81 -0.90
C GLN A 287 19.87 0.45 -0.08
N ASN A 288 20.32 0.43 1.18
CA ASN A 288 20.27 1.55 2.11
C ASN A 288 18.84 2.03 2.43
N LEU A 289 17.91 1.09 2.54
CA LEU A 289 16.59 1.38 3.09
C LEU A 289 16.72 1.74 4.58
N ASP A 290 15.89 2.69 5.02
CA ASP A 290 15.70 2.97 6.43
C ASP A 290 14.73 1.96 7.07
N SER A 291 14.42 2.15 8.36
CA SER A 291 13.55 1.24 9.11
C SER A 291 12.10 1.17 8.60
N CYS A 292 11.67 2.12 7.75
CA CYS A 292 10.35 2.11 7.14
C CYS A 292 10.36 1.52 5.72
N GLY A 293 11.49 1.00 5.26
CA GLY A 293 11.62 0.48 3.89
C GLY A 293 11.72 1.59 2.83
N GLY A 294 12.08 2.82 3.23
CA GLY A 294 12.24 3.95 2.32
C GLY A 294 13.68 4.45 2.23
N HIS A 295 13.98 5.24 1.20
CA HIS A 295 15.27 5.90 1.06
C HIS A 295 15.19 7.16 0.20
N PHE A 296 16.25 7.98 0.23
CA PHE A 296 16.39 9.14 -0.65
C PHE A 296 17.22 8.78 -1.88
N GLY A 297 16.64 8.92 -3.06
CA GLY A 297 17.32 8.60 -4.30
C GLY A 297 16.52 8.99 -5.55
N PRO A 298 17.17 9.01 -6.73
CA PRO A 298 16.50 9.30 -7.98
C PRO A 298 15.57 8.17 -8.41
N THR A 299 14.45 8.54 -9.02
CA THR A 299 13.49 7.61 -9.64
C THR A 299 13.14 8.10 -11.04
N ILE A 300 12.37 7.32 -11.81
CA ILE A 300 11.88 7.74 -13.13
C ILE A 300 11.09 9.06 -13.04
N HIS A 301 10.25 9.20 -12.00
CA HIS A 301 9.39 10.37 -11.82
C HIS A 301 10.12 11.53 -11.13
N TYR A 302 11.14 11.24 -10.32
CA TYR A 302 11.92 12.24 -9.58
C TYR A 302 13.42 12.07 -9.86
N PRO A 303 13.91 12.48 -11.04
CA PRO A 303 15.29 12.22 -11.47
C PRO A 303 16.36 12.97 -10.64
N PHE A 304 15.96 14.02 -9.91
CA PHE A 304 16.85 14.76 -9.01
C PHE A 304 16.89 14.20 -7.57
N GLY A 305 16.12 13.15 -7.31
CA GLY A 305 16.02 12.53 -6.00
C GLY A 305 14.81 12.99 -5.20
N MET A 306 14.16 12.03 -4.56
CA MET A 306 13.07 12.22 -3.62
C MET A 306 13.13 11.10 -2.58
N TYR A 307 12.70 11.37 -1.35
CA TYR A 307 12.49 10.29 -0.41
C TYR A 307 11.25 9.51 -0.82
N HIS A 308 11.35 8.19 -0.92
CA HIS A 308 10.26 7.33 -1.34
C HIS A 308 10.33 5.99 -0.63
N TYR A 309 9.17 5.35 -0.51
CA TYR A 309 9.05 4.02 0.05
C TYR A 309 9.08 2.97 -1.06
N HIS A 310 9.49 1.77 -0.68
CA HIS A 310 9.25 0.56 -1.44
C HIS A 310 8.17 -0.27 -0.75
N ALA A 311 7.21 -0.73 -1.52
CA ALA A 311 6.21 -1.72 -1.13
C ALA A 311 6.89 -3.09 -0.93
N SER A 312 7.60 -3.24 0.19
CA SER A 312 8.42 -4.42 0.53
C SER A 312 7.57 -5.50 1.21
N LEU A 313 8.03 -6.74 1.11
CA LEU A 313 7.50 -7.91 1.84
C LEU A 313 8.13 -8.08 3.23
N ASP A 314 8.99 -7.16 3.68
CA ASP A 314 9.76 -7.26 4.94
C ASP A 314 8.92 -7.02 6.23
N ASN A 315 7.61 -7.29 6.21
CA ASN A 315 6.74 -7.26 7.38
C ASN A 315 6.39 -8.68 7.87
N GLU A 316 5.79 -8.76 9.05
CA GLU A 316 5.47 -10.04 9.70
C GLU A 316 4.51 -10.93 8.91
N LEU A 317 3.72 -10.36 8.01
CA LEU A 317 2.74 -11.07 7.18
C LEU A 317 3.20 -11.29 5.73
N ASN A 318 4.40 -10.85 5.36
CA ASN A 318 4.94 -10.89 4.00
C ASN A 318 3.99 -10.30 2.93
N VAL A 319 3.32 -9.19 3.25
CA VAL A 319 2.50 -8.42 2.28
C VAL A 319 3.27 -7.20 1.76
N ASN A 320 2.92 -6.64 0.61
CA ASN A 320 3.72 -5.58 -0.04
C ASN A 320 3.35 -4.16 0.38
N ILE A 321 3.41 -3.82 1.68
CA ILE A 321 3.17 -2.44 2.15
C ILE A 321 4.39 -1.90 2.91
N PRO A 322 4.64 -0.57 2.92
CA PRO A 322 5.63 0.04 3.80
C PRO A 322 5.36 -0.27 5.28
N LEU A 323 6.42 -0.53 6.05
CA LEU A 323 6.35 -0.86 7.48
C LEU A 323 5.87 0.31 8.35
N CYS A 324 6.22 1.52 7.94
CA CYS A 324 5.87 2.75 8.62
C CYS A 324 5.90 3.95 7.68
N LEU A 325 5.28 5.05 8.10
CA LEU A 325 5.38 6.35 7.45
C LEU A 325 6.27 7.28 8.26
N THR A 326 7.33 7.80 7.64
CA THR A 326 8.33 8.69 8.23
C THR A 326 7.90 10.16 8.24
N GLY A 327 6.89 10.53 7.44
CA GLY A 327 6.41 11.89 7.30
C GLY A 327 5.24 12.24 8.21
N LEU A 328 4.92 13.53 8.26
CA LEU A 328 3.74 14.07 8.93
C LEU A 328 2.54 13.94 7.99
N MET A 329 1.46 13.34 8.47
CA MET A 329 0.21 13.25 7.72
C MET A 329 -0.67 14.47 7.97
N ALA A 330 -1.71 14.61 7.15
CA ALA A 330 -2.81 15.50 7.49
C ALA A 330 -3.51 14.98 8.75
N LYS A 331 -3.94 15.88 9.63
CA LYS A 331 -4.64 15.51 10.87
C LYS A 331 -6.00 14.85 10.60
N GLU A 332 -6.68 15.30 9.55
CA GLU A 332 -7.84 14.64 8.99
C GLU A 332 -7.38 14.01 7.68
N GLN A 333 -7.38 12.68 7.62
CA GLN A 333 -6.83 11.91 6.50
C GLN A 333 -7.91 11.47 5.51
N LEU A 334 -9.09 11.11 6.03
CA LEU A 334 -10.23 10.58 5.29
C LEU A 334 -11.51 11.26 5.78
N ILE A 335 -12.32 11.71 4.81
CA ILE A 335 -13.71 12.13 5.03
C ILE A 335 -14.60 11.20 4.20
N VAL A 336 -15.61 10.62 4.84
CA VAL A 336 -16.60 9.75 4.21
C VAL A 336 -17.93 10.50 4.13
N GLU A 337 -18.48 10.62 2.93
CA GLU A 337 -19.75 11.29 2.65
C GLU A 337 -20.69 10.34 1.87
N GLN A 338 -22.01 10.53 1.98
CA GLN A 338 -22.97 9.88 1.07
C GLN A 338 -23.24 10.78 -0.14
N SER A 339 -23.38 10.18 -1.31
CA SER A 339 -23.89 10.85 -2.50
C SER A 339 -25.35 11.26 -2.25
N LEU A 340 -25.64 12.55 -2.43
CA LEU A 340 -27.00 13.10 -2.34
C LEU A 340 -27.95 12.52 -3.38
#